data_AF-A0A2Z2YQU7-F1
#
_entry.id   AF-A0A2Z2YQU7-F1
#
_cell.length_a   1.000
_cell.length_b   1.000
_cell.length_c   1.000
_cell.angle_alpha   90.00
_cell.angle_beta   90.00
_cell.angle_gamma   90.00
#
_symmetry.space_group_name_H-M   'P 1'
#
loop_
_entity.id
_entity.type
_entity.pdbx_description
1 polymer ?
#
loop_
_entity_poly.entity_id
_entity_poly.type
_entity_poly.pdbx_seq_one_letter_code
_entity_poly.pdbx_strand_id
1 'polypeptide(L)' 'LLDEPTNHLDVKNVAWLEDYLMNSPCTSIIVSHDSKFLNNVVQHVIHYERFKLRRYRGNLTEFAKRCPSARSYFELEASE' A
#
# COMPACT_ATOMS: atom_id res chain seq x y z
N LEU A 1 -5.63 5.37 11.32
CA LEU A 1 -6.09 4.11 10.69
C LEU A 1 -6.89 4.54 9.46
N LEU A 2 -6.59 3.98 8.29
CA LEU A 2 -7.18 4.36 7.01
C LEU A 2 -7.64 3.08 6.30
N ASP A 3 -8.89 3.06 5.87
CA ASP A 3 -9.52 1.91 5.20
C ASP A 3 -10.08 2.39 3.86
N GLU A 4 -9.51 1.89 2.76
CA GLU A 4 -9.73 2.36 1.38
C GLU A 4 -9.74 3.90 1.21
N PRO A 5 -8.65 4.59 1.60
CA PRO A 5 -8.65 6.06 1.67
C PRO A 5 -8.61 6.75 0.30
N THR A 6 -8.32 6.01 -0.78
CA THR A 6 -8.30 6.53 -2.15
C THR A 6 -9.67 6.51 -2.81
N ASN A 7 -10.68 5.86 -2.22
CA ASN A 7 -12.01 5.77 -2.80
C ASN A 7 -12.66 7.15 -2.93
N HIS A 8 -13.29 7.38 -4.09
CA HIS A 8 -13.97 8.63 -4.44
C HIS A 8 -13.06 9.87 -4.47
N LEU A 9 -11.73 9.69 -4.43
CA LEU A 9 -10.78 10.78 -4.63
C LEU A 9 -10.39 10.88 -6.11
N ASP A 10 -10.22 12.13 -6.57
CA ASP A 10 -9.55 12.38 -7.83
C ASP A 10 -8.03 12.25 -7.69
N VAL A 11 -7.32 12.18 -8.81
CA VAL A 11 -5.86 12.00 -8.85
C VAL A 11 -5.12 13.09 -8.06
N LYS A 12 -5.66 14.33 -8.05
CA LYS A 12 -5.06 15.45 -7.32
C LYS A 12 -5.16 15.27 -5.81
N ASN A 13 -6.32 14.84 -5.31
CA ASN A 13 -6.53 14.61 -3.89
C ASN A 13 -5.79 13.36 -3.40
N VAL A 14 -5.64 12.34 -4.25
CA VAL A 14 -4.75 11.19 -3.96
C VAL A 14 -3.31 11.67 -3.78
N ALA A 15 -2.78 12.46 -4.71
CA ALA A 15 -1.42 13.01 -4.59
C ALA A 15 -1.23 13.87 -3.33
N TRP A 16 -2.21 14.72 -2.99
CA TRP A 16 -2.18 15.47 -1.74
C TRP A 16 -2.17 14.56 -0.50
N LEU A 17 -2.96 13.48 -0.53
CA LEU A 17 -3.01 12.52 0.57
C LEU A 17 -1.68 11.76 0.71
N GLU A 18 -1.07 11.36 -0.40
CA GLU A 18 0.27 10.75 -0.40
C GLU A 18 1.29 11.68 0.27
N ASP A 19 1.36 12.94 -0.17
CA ASP A 19 2.26 13.95 0.38
C ASP A 19 1.99 14.19 1.87
N TYR A 20 0.73 14.26 2.27
CA TYR A 20 0.36 14.42 3.67
C TYR A 20 0.83 13.23 4.51
N LEU A 21 0.63 12.01 4.05
CA LEU A 21 1.00 10.80 4.79
C LEU A 21 2.52 10.60 4.85
N MET A 22 3.25 10.91 3.78
CA MET A 22 4.71 10.83 3.75
C MET A 22 5.37 11.83 4.72
N ASN A 23 4.78 13.00 4.90
CA ASN A 23 5.31 14.07 5.76
C ASN A 23 4.70 14.09 7.17
N SER A 24 3.71 13.23 7.44
CA SER A 24 3.06 13.16 8.75
C SER A 24 4.01 12.58 9.80
N PRO A 25 4.12 13.19 11.00
CA PRO A 25 4.86 12.59 12.11
C PRO A 25 4.15 11.38 12.73
N CYS A 26 2.92 11.08 12.29
CA CYS A 26 2.07 10.03 12.85
C CYS A 26 2.31 8.67 12.17
N THR A 27 2.33 7.60 12.97
CA THR A 27 2.27 6.25 12.43
C THR A 27 0.85 5.95 11.94
N SER A 28 0.72 5.46 10.71
CA SER A 28 -0.54 5.09 10.10
C SER A 28 -0.54 3.62 9.69
N ILE A 29 -1.68 2.96 9.86
CA ILE A 29 -1.98 1.65 9.24
C ILE A 29 -3.04 1.93 8.17
N ILE A 30 -2.78 1.42 6.97
CA ILE A 30 -3.55 1.68 5.77
C ILE A 30 -3.91 0.33 5.14
N VAL A 31 -5.17 0.20 4.74
CA VAL A 31 -5.68 -0.87 3.88
C VAL A 31 -6.16 -0.20 2.59
N SER A 32 -5.67 -0.68 1.44
CA SER A 32 -6.08 -0.18 0.14
C SER A 32 -5.88 -1.24 -0.94
N HIS A 33 -6.69 -1.20 -1.99
CA HIS A 33 -6.47 -1.96 -3.23
C HIS A 33 -5.54 -1.25 -4.23
N ASP A 34 -5.23 0.02 -4.04
CA ASP A 34 -4.36 0.80 -4.93
C ASP A 34 -2.87 0.52 -4.67
N SER A 35 -2.28 -0.32 -5.52
CA SER A 35 -0.87 -0.72 -5.42
C SER A 35 0.11 0.43 -5.64
N LYS A 36 -0.21 1.42 -6.49
CA LYS A 36 0.67 2.59 -6.70
C LYS A 36 0.69 3.47 -5.46
N PHE A 37 -0.48 3.80 -4.93
CA PHE A 37 -0.63 4.58 -3.70
C PHE A 37 0.10 3.90 -2.53
N LEU A 38 -0.14 2.60 -2.33
CA LEU A 38 0.55 1.85 -1.28
C LEU A 38 2.06 1.87 -1.49
N ASN A 39 2.55 1.67 -2.72
CA ASN A 39 3.98 1.64 -2.99
C ASN A 39 4.66 3.00 -2.76
N ASN A 40 3.95 4.11 -2.94
CA ASN A 40 4.46 5.46 -2.71
C ASN A 40 4.52 5.81 -1.21
N VAL A 41 3.52 5.38 -0.44
CA VAL A 41 3.34 5.83 0.95
C VAL A 41 3.94 4.87 1.99
N VAL A 42 3.85 3.55 1.79
CA VAL A 42 4.15 2.60 2.86
C VAL A 42 5.65 2.32 3.01
N GLN A 43 6.10 2.26 4.26
CA GLN A 43 7.47 1.89 4.62
C GLN A 43 7.59 0.43 5.08
N HIS A 44 6.45 -0.19 5.38
CA HIS A 44 6.35 -1.58 5.82
C HIS A 44 5.07 -2.20 5.27
N VAL A 45 5.14 -3.48 4.91
CA VAL A 45 3.99 -4.29 4.50
C VAL A 45 3.71 -5.32 5.59
N ILE A 46 2.45 -5.41 6.03
CA ILE A 46 1.97 -6.50 6.87
C ILE A 46 1.23 -7.48 5.96
N HIS A 47 1.86 -8.62 5.69
CA HIS A 47 1.29 -9.66 4.84
C HIS A 47 0.59 -10.71 5.70
N TYR A 48 -0.66 -11.00 5.36
CA TYR A 48 -1.44 -12.05 5.98
C TYR A 48 -1.40 -13.32 5.13
N GLU A 49 -0.83 -14.39 5.68
CA GLU A 49 -0.76 -15.68 5.02
C GLU A 49 -0.91 -16.81 6.05
N ARG A 50 -1.71 -17.84 5.74
CA ARG A 50 -1.89 -19.04 6.58
C ARG A 50 -2.15 -18.71 8.06
N PHE A 51 -3.10 -17.80 8.32
CA PHE A 51 -3.48 -17.34 9.67
C PHE A 51 -2.34 -16.69 10.47
N LYS A 52 -1.31 -16.17 9.79
CA LYS A 52 -0.18 -15.46 10.40
C LYS A 52 0.03 -14.11 9.73
N LEU A 53 0.40 -13.13 10.53
CA LEU A 53 0.85 -11.82 10.06
C LEU A 53 2.38 -11.79 10.05
N ARG A 54 2.96 -11.41 8.91
CA ARG A 54 4.39 -11.21 8.74
C ARG A 54 4.66 -9.79 8.30
N ARG A 55 5.55 -9.10 9.01
CA ARG A 55 5.97 -7.74 8.69
C ARG A 55 7.20 -7.75 7.80
N TYR A 56 7.15 -7.03 6.69
CA TYR A 56 8.25 -6.80 5.77
C TYR A 56 8.60 -5.32 5.78
N ARG A 57 9.88 -4.99 5.96
CA ARG A 57 10.38 -3.62 5.77
C ARG A 57 10.60 -3.34 4.30
N GLY A 58 10.15 -2.18 3.84
CA GLY A 58 10.15 -1.78 2.43
C GLY A 58 8.77 -1.42 1.93
N ASN A 59 8.73 -0.84 0.73
CA ASN A 59 7.50 -0.61 -0.02
C ASN A 59 6.97 -1.90 -0.67
N LEU A 60 5.86 -1.79 -1.41
CA LEU A 60 5.21 -2.93 -2.05
C LEU A 60 6.12 -3.63 -3.09
N THR A 61 6.90 -2.85 -3.84
CA THR A 61 7.85 -3.39 -4.84
C THR A 61 8.93 -4.24 -4.18
N GLU A 62 9.53 -3.78 -3.09
CA GLU A 62 10.51 -4.54 -2.32
C GLU A 62 9.91 -5.80 -1.70
N PHE A 63 8.66 -5.71 -1.24
CA PHE A 63 7.92 -6.87 -0.74
C PHE A 63 7.70 -7.92 -1.82
N ALA A 64 7.27 -7.54 -3.03
CA ALA A 64 7.06 -8.47 -4.13
C ALA A 64 8.33 -9.17 -4.63
N LYS A 65 9.50 -8.54 -4.44
CA LYS A 65 10.80 -9.22 -4.67
C LYS A 65 11.05 -10.36 -3.68
N ARG A 66 10.58 -10.22 -2.43
CA ARG A 66 10.75 -11.23 -1.36
C ARG A 66 9.65 -12.29 -1.38
N CYS A 67 8.45 -11.94 -1.83
CA CYS A 67 7.29 -12.81 -1.87
C CYS A 67 6.76 -12.88 -3.32
N PRO A 68 7.14 -13.91 -4.11
CA PRO A 68 6.75 -14.00 -5.52
C PRO A 68 5.24 -14.02 -5.76
N SER A 69 4.45 -14.56 -4.82
CA SER A 69 2.99 -14.56 -4.89
C SER A 69 2.38 -13.16 -4.80
N ALA A 70 3.11 -12.18 -4.25
CA ALA A 70 2.67 -10.79 -4.17
C ALA A 70 2.80 -10.02 -5.50
N ARG A 71 3.31 -10.65 -6.57
CA ARG A 71 3.31 -10.03 -7.90
C ARG A 71 1.91 -9.78 -8.44
N SER A 72 0.93 -10.60 -8.03
CA SER A 72 -0.47 -10.44 -8.43
C SER A 72 -1.05 -9.08 -8.02
N TYR A 73 -0.54 -8.43 -6.97
CA TYR A 73 -0.99 -7.09 -6.58
C TYR A 73 -0.74 -6.03 -7.66
N PHE A 74 0.27 -6.22 -8.51
CA PHE A 74 0.54 -5.33 -9.64
C PHE A 74 -0.24 -5.73 -10.91
N GLU A 75 -0.65 -6.98 -11.02
CA GLU A 75 -1.41 -7.51 -12.17
C GLU A 75 -2.91 -7.22 -12.05
N LEU A 76 -3.44 -7.24 -10.83
CA LEU A 76 -4.84 -6.90 -10.51
C LEU A 76 -5.18 -5.46 -10.89
N GLU A 77 -4.27 -4.52 -10.65
CA GLU A 77 -4.45 -3.10 -10.98
C GLU A 77 -4.48 -2.84 -12.50
N ALA A 78 -3.92 -3.73 -13.32
CA ALA A 78 -3.95 -3.62 -14.78
C ALA A 78 -5.26 -4.13 -15.40
N SER A 79 -6.12 -4.75 -14.59
CA SER A 79 -7.36 -5.41 -15.02
C SER A 79 -8.63 -4.62 -14.63
N GLU A 80 -8.48 -3.50 -13.91
CA GLU A 80 -9.53 -2.52 -13.57
C GLU A 80 -9.33 -1.22 -14.37
#